data_AF-A0A813V0N5-F1
#
_entry.id   AF-A0A813V0N5-F1
#
_cell.length_a   1.000
_cell.length_b   1.000
_cell.length_c   1.000
_cell.angle_alpha   90.00
_cell.angle_beta   90.00
_cell.angle_gamma   90.00
#
_symmetry.space_group_name_H-M   'P 1'
#
loop_
_entity.id
_entity.type
_entity.pdbx_description
1 polymer ?
#
loop_
_entity_poly.entity_id
_entity_poly.type
_entity_poly.pdbx_seq_one_letter_code
_entity_poly.pdbx_strand_id
1 'polypeptide(L)'
;MNLKSFIFLIIFGFTVSLPDQYYQHSAVAKKKAEINASLGNVKNKTFEKSINKTSKINQIESDFIQTSARSNNLISALFPFNIPGPLIHIIPYSIQQQTFTPSGQIITENLIGGIPFNCLNKPTGHFRDSFFCDVFHACVYGQQRKTYSCPYVGELLYFDDYTKKCEFIRNNPYGCLQNNFLNVF
;
A
#
# COMPACT_ATOMS: atom_id res chain seq x y z
N MET A 1 -22.39 67.55 2.04
CA MET A 1 -20.97 67.54 1.61
C MET A 1 -20.25 66.56 2.53
N ASN A 2 -19.55 65.50 2.13
CA ASN A 2 -19.36 64.87 0.84
C ASN A 2 -19.19 63.35 1.08
N LEU A 3 -20.00 62.60 0.36
CA LEU A 3 -19.84 61.22 -0.04
C LEU A 3 -18.78 61.21 -1.16
N LYS A 4 -17.70 60.43 -1.07
CA LYS A 4 -17.02 59.71 -2.19
C LYS A 4 -15.59 59.27 -1.88
N SER A 5 -15.28 58.08 -2.38
CA SER A 5 -13.96 57.53 -2.68
C SER A 5 -13.09 57.14 -1.50
N PHE A 6 -13.07 55.84 -1.20
CA PHE A 6 -11.87 55.04 -1.47
C PHE A 6 -12.29 53.56 -1.59
N ILE A 7 -12.78 53.23 -2.78
CA ILE A 7 -12.89 51.87 -3.30
C ILE A 7 -11.67 51.67 -4.21
N PHE A 8 -10.80 50.74 -3.84
CA PHE A 8 -9.75 50.12 -4.65
C PHE A 8 -9.67 48.70 -4.05
N LEU A 9 -10.37 47.67 -4.51
CA LEU A 9 -10.50 47.13 -5.87
C LEU A 9 -9.13 46.94 -6.55
N ILE A 10 -8.33 46.04 -5.98
CA ILE A 10 -7.38 45.24 -6.76
C ILE A 10 -7.92 43.82 -6.81
N ILE A 11 -8.73 43.58 -7.84
CA ILE A 11 -8.95 42.29 -8.46
C ILE A 11 -7.71 42.03 -9.34
N PHE A 12 -6.83 41.15 -8.88
CA PHE A 12 -5.96 40.32 -9.73
C PHE A 12 -5.84 39.01 -8.93
N GLY A 13 -6.53 37.93 -9.25
CA GLY A 13 -6.69 37.40 -10.60
C GLY A 13 -5.47 36.59 -11.02
N PHE A 14 -4.91 35.78 -10.11
CA PHE A 14 -3.98 34.70 -10.45
C PHE A 14 -4.46 33.40 -9.77
N THR A 15 -5.52 32.82 -10.32
CA THR A 15 -5.73 31.38 -10.19
C THR A 15 -4.69 30.70 -11.07
N VAL A 16 -3.50 30.43 -10.51
CA VAL A 16 -2.54 29.53 -11.13
C VAL A 16 -3.15 28.13 -11.03
N SER A 17 -3.84 27.74 -12.10
CA SER A 17 -4.26 26.36 -12.34
C SER A 17 -2.99 25.54 -12.55
N LEU A 18 -2.49 24.94 -11.48
CA LEU A 18 -1.45 23.91 -11.56
C LEU A 18 -2.05 22.68 -12.25
N PRO A 19 -1.36 22.06 -13.22
CA PRO A 19 -1.82 20.84 -13.84
C PRO A 19 -1.69 19.68 -12.85
N ASP A 20 -2.83 19.15 -12.41
CA ASP A 20 -2.96 17.82 -11.82
C ASP A 20 -2.49 16.76 -12.82
N GLN A 21 -1.20 16.49 -12.85
CA GLN A 21 -0.64 15.31 -13.49
C GLN A 21 0.23 14.55 -12.50
N TYR A 22 -0.39 13.78 -11.59
CA TYR A 22 0.03 12.39 -11.34
C TYR A 22 -0.91 11.66 -10.38
N TYR A 23 -1.11 10.37 -10.65
CA TYR A 23 -1.89 9.37 -9.90
C TYR A 23 -3.41 9.34 -10.11
N GLN A 24 -3.82 9.06 -11.35
CA GLN A 24 -5.00 8.24 -11.59
C GLN A 24 -4.70 6.76 -11.29
N HIS A 25 -5.07 6.27 -10.11
CA HIS A 25 -5.40 4.85 -9.91
C HIS A 25 -6.37 4.67 -8.73
N SER A 26 -7.56 5.28 -8.80
CA SER A 26 -8.74 4.88 -8.00
C SER A 26 -10.01 5.58 -8.49
N ALA A 27 -10.44 5.26 -9.72
CA ALA A 27 -11.77 5.63 -10.19
C ALA A 27 -12.34 4.57 -11.14
N VAL A 28 -12.38 3.31 -10.71
CA VAL A 28 -13.25 2.28 -11.31
C VAL A 28 -14.20 1.78 -10.23
N ALA A 29 -14.96 2.69 -9.62
CA ALA A 29 -16.01 2.33 -8.68
C ALA A 29 -17.08 3.44 -8.54
N LYS A 30 -17.46 4.13 -9.63
CA LYS A 30 -18.66 4.99 -9.63
C LYS A 30 -19.12 5.40 -11.03
N LYS A 31 -19.34 4.42 -11.91
CA LYS A 31 -20.20 4.61 -13.10
C LYS A 31 -20.79 3.27 -13.57
N LYS A 32 -21.51 2.60 -12.67
CA LYS A 32 -22.25 1.37 -12.98
C LYS A 32 -23.68 1.47 -12.43
N ALA A 33 -24.40 2.50 -12.86
CA ALA A 33 -25.82 2.67 -12.51
C ALA A 33 -26.69 3.30 -13.64
N GLU A 34 -26.16 3.59 -14.83
CA GLU A 34 -27.00 4.12 -15.93
C GLU A 34 -26.59 3.53 -17.29
N ILE A 35 -26.61 2.20 -17.42
CA ILE A 35 -26.73 1.52 -18.72
C ILE A 35 -27.58 0.25 -18.50
N ASN A 36 -28.84 0.42 -18.10
CA ASN A 36 -29.83 -0.66 -18.00
C ASN A 36 -31.18 -0.22 -18.62
N ALA A 37 -31.13 0.38 -19.81
CA ALA A 37 -32.35 0.79 -20.52
C ALA A 37 -32.26 0.65 -22.05
N SER A 38 -31.45 -0.28 -22.58
CA SER A 38 -31.47 -0.59 -24.02
C SER A 38 -30.93 -2.00 -24.34
N LEU A 39 -31.53 -3.03 -23.75
CA LEU A 39 -31.40 -4.41 -24.25
C LEU A 39 -32.79 -5.05 -24.31
N GLY A 40 -33.60 -4.51 -25.22
CA GLY A 40 -34.73 -5.22 -25.77
C GLY A 40 -34.26 -6.19 -26.86
N ASN A 41 -34.63 -7.46 -26.69
CA ASN A 41 -34.81 -8.46 -27.74
C ASN A 41 -33.66 -8.72 -28.74
N VAL A 42 -32.76 -9.64 -28.39
CA VAL A 42 -32.25 -10.61 -29.37
C VAL A 42 -32.34 -12.00 -28.75
N LYS A 43 -33.44 -12.70 -29.06
CA LYS A 43 -33.67 -14.10 -28.74
C LYS A 43 -32.78 -14.99 -29.59
N ASN A 44 -32.19 -15.98 -28.93
CA ASN A 44 -31.95 -17.36 -29.38
C ASN A 44 -31.54 -17.59 -30.83
N LYS A 45 -30.29 -17.99 -31.06
CA LYS A 45 -30.01 -19.24 -31.77
C LYS A 45 -28.51 -19.60 -31.72
N THR A 46 -28.26 -20.84 -31.30
CA THR A 46 -27.14 -21.65 -31.78
C THR A 46 -25.76 -21.33 -31.20
N PHE A 47 -25.43 -21.88 -30.02
CA PHE A 47 -24.05 -22.28 -29.74
C PHE A 47 -23.93 -23.42 -28.71
N GLU A 48 -24.74 -24.48 -28.89
CA GLU A 48 -24.45 -25.80 -28.32
C GLU A 48 -23.59 -26.60 -29.30
N LYS A 49 -22.30 -26.26 -29.47
CA LYS A 49 -21.38 -27.17 -30.17
C LYS A 49 -19.89 -26.90 -29.95
N SER A 50 -19.38 -27.06 -28.71
CA SER A 50 -17.96 -27.39 -28.49
C SER A 50 -17.63 -27.61 -27.00
N ILE A 51 -18.35 -28.49 -26.32
CA ILE A 51 -17.85 -29.16 -25.12
C ILE A 51 -17.43 -30.55 -25.58
N ASN A 52 -16.15 -30.70 -25.95
CA ASN A 52 -15.40 -31.95 -26.09
C ASN A 52 -14.15 -31.71 -26.95
N LYS A 53 -13.17 -30.99 -26.42
CA LYS A 53 -11.80 -31.19 -26.88
C LYS A 53 -10.78 -30.80 -25.81
N THR A 54 -10.03 -31.81 -25.39
CA THR A 54 -8.69 -31.71 -24.81
C THR A 54 -8.59 -31.60 -23.28
N SER A 55 -9.21 -32.56 -22.61
CA SER A 55 -8.59 -33.25 -21.48
C SER A 55 -7.32 -33.99 -21.95
N LYS A 56 -6.16 -33.30 -22.04
CA LYS A 56 -4.84 -33.94 -22.22
C LYS A 56 -3.65 -33.00 -21.99
N ILE A 57 -3.61 -32.28 -20.88
CA ILE A 57 -2.37 -31.66 -20.36
C ILE A 57 -2.37 -31.80 -18.84
N ASN A 58 -2.19 -33.04 -18.38
CA ASN A 58 -1.87 -33.41 -17.00
C ASN A 58 -1.08 -34.71 -17.14
N GLN A 59 0.25 -34.67 -17.34
CA GLN A 59 1.12 -35.83 -17.07
C GLN A 59 2.65 -35.63 -17.23
N ILE A 60 3.21 -34.42 -17.17
CA ILE A 60 4.68 -34.27 -17.15
C ILE A 60 5.10 -33.12 -16.21
N GLU A 61 5.04 -33.36 -14.90
CA GLU A 61 5.88 -32.68 -13.90
C GLU A 61 5.67 -33.32 -12.51
N SER A 62 5.89 -34.64 -12.43
CA SER A 62 5.73 -35.42 -11.19
C SER A 62 6.99 -36.16 -10.77
N ASP A 63 8.20 -35.62 -11.01
CA ASP A 63 9.46 -36.30 -10.66
C ASP A 63 10.55 -35.36 -10.12
N PHE A 64 10.18 -34.32 -9.36
CA PHE A 64 11.18 -33.59 -8.57
C PHE A 64 10.55 -33.13 -7.26
N ILE A 65 10.60 -33.99 -6.24
CA ILE A 65 11.15 -33.75 -4.88
C ILE A 65 10.87 -35.03 -4.07
N GLN A 66 11.80 -35.99 -4.08
CA GLN A 66 11.86 -37.00 -3.02
C GLN A 66 13.30 -37.38 -2.71
N THR A 67 13.92 -36.61 -1.82
CA THR A 67 15.04 -36.94 -0.92
C THR A 67 15.40 -35.61 -0.22
N SER A 68 15.28 -35.42 1.09
CA SER A 68 15.77 -36.28 2.16
C SER A 68 14.94 -36.11 3.44
N ALA A 69 14.45 -37.24 3.96
CA ALA A 69 14.11 -37.39 5.36
C ALA A 69 15.28 -38.14 6.02
N ARG A 70 16.15 -37.44 6.75
CA ARG A 70 16.95 -37.99 7.87
C ARG A 70 17.81 -36.92 8.53
N SER A 71 17.45 -36.56 9.76
CA SER A 71 18.34 -36.35 10.91
C SER A 71 17.51 -35.64 12.00
N ASN A 72 16.81 -36.41 12.83
CA ASN A 72 17.24 -36.74 14.19
C ASN A 72 17.30 -35.52 15.13
N ASN A 73 16.26 -35.43 15.97
CA ASN A 73 16.31 -35.33 17.43
C ASN A 73 17.44 -34.56 18.13
N LEU A 74 16.98 -33.82 19.15
CA LEU A 74 17.68 -33.48 20.40
C LEU A 74 18.74 -32.37 20.34
N ILE A 75 18.30 -31.11 20.36
CA ILE A 75 18.81 -30.10 21.31
C ILE A 75 17.65 -29.23 21.79
N SER A 76 16.87 -29.73 22.74
CA SER A 76 16.10 -28.91 23.67
C SER A 76 16.95 -28.78 24.94
N ALA A 77 17.95 -27.90 24.91
CA ALA A 77 18.75 -27.58 26.07
C ALA A 77 19.03 -26.08 26.11
N LEU A 78 18.42 -25.44 27.11
CA LEU A 78 19.01 -24.40 27.93
C LEU A 78 19.67 -23.22 27.19
N PHE A 79 18.85 -22.24 26.82
CA PHE A 79 19.31 -20.85 26.87
C PHE A 79 18.20 -19.95 27.45
N PRO A 80 18.05 -19.85 28.78
CA PRO A 80 17.36 -18.73 29.39
C PRO A 80 18.33 -17.54 29.40
N PHE A 81 18.74 -17.05 28.22
CA PHE A 81 19.50 -15.81 28.13
C PHE A 81 18.53 -14.63 28.11
N ASN A 82 18.00 -14.33 29.29
CA ASN A 82 17.51 -13.02 29.66
C ASN A 82 18.74 -12.10 29.86
N ILE A 83 19.50 -11.86 28.78
CA ILE A 83 20.52 -10.81 28.81
C ILE A 83 19.78 -9.54 28.38
N PRO A 84 19.58 -8.55 29.27
CA PRO A 84 19.19 -7.21 28.85
C PRO A 84 20.33 -6.66 27.99
N GLY A 85 20.26 -6.92 26.69
CA GLY A 85 21.19 -6.37 25.72
C GLY A 85 21.12 -4.85 25.75
N PRO A 86 22.22 -4.16 25.41
CA PRO A 86 22.20 -2.71 25.27
C PRO A 86 21.05 -2.31 24.35
N LEU A 87 20.29 -1.27 24.75
CA LEU A 87 19.21 -0.71 23.94
C LEU A 87 19.82 -0.29 22.59
N ILE A 88 19.69 -1.17 21.60
CA ILE A 88 20.20 -0.94 20.26
C ILE A 88 19.35 0.21 19.73
N HIS A 89 19.94 1.39 19.66
CA HIS A 89 19.27 2.55 19.11
C HIS A 89 19.02 2.27 17.63
N ILE A 90 17.78 1.93 17.28
CA ILE A 90 17.43 1.53 15.92
C ILE A 90 17.24 2.81 15.11
N ILE A 91 18.22 3.13 14.28
CA ILE A 91 18.19 4.29 13.40
C ILE A 91 17.52 3.86 12.10
N PRO A 92 16.37 4.44 11.72
CA PRO A 92 15.74 4.15 10.44
C PRO A 92 16.66 4.53 9.28
N TYR A 93 16.65 3.73 8.21
CA TYR A 93 17.46 4.00 7.01
C TYR A 93 16.68 3.72 5.73
N SER A 94 16.91 4.51 4.69
CA SER A 94 16.25 4.34 3.39
C SER A 94 16.86 3.17 2.61
N ILE A 95 16.01 2.37 1.97
CA ILE A 95 16.39 1.28 1.08
C ILE A 95 15.65 1.48 -0.25
N GLN A 96 16.37 1.47 -1.36
CA GLN A 96 15.77 1.43 -2.69
C GLN A 96 15.77 -0.01 -3.20
N GLN A 97 14.60 -0.54 -3.51
CA GLN A 97 14.46 -1.90 -4.03
C GLN A 97 13.74 -1.89 -5.38
N GLN A 98 14.35 -2.48 -6.40
CA GLN A 98 13.69 -2.69 -7.68
C GLN A 98 12.74 -3.90 -7.59
N THR A 99 11.54 -3.77 -8.13
CA THR A 99 10.61 -4.89 -8.30
C THR A 99 10.00 -4.87 -9.70
N PHE A 100 9.59 -6.04 -10.17
CA PHE A 100 8.90 -6.21 -11.44
C PHE A 100 7.40 -6.20 -11.22
N THR A 101 6.70 -5.37 -11.98
CA THR A 101 5.24 -5.39 -12.03
C THR A 101 4.75 -6.57 -12.89
N PRO A 102 3.47 -6.96 -12.80
CA PRO A 102 2.90 -7.98 -13.69
C PRO A 102 2.98 -7.64 -15.18
N SER A 103 3.14 -6.36 -15.54
CA SER A 103 3.36 -5.91 -16.91
C SER A 103 4.82 -6.01 -17.36
N GLY A 104 5.74 -6.42 -16.47
CA GLY A 104 7.18 -6.49 -16.74
C GLY A 104 7.92 -5.16 -16.57
N GLN A 105 7.25 -4.08 -16.15
CA GLN A 105 7.90 -2.81 -15.86
C GLN A 105 8.69 -2.90 -14.54
N ILE A 106 9.92 -2.36 -14.55
CA ILE A 106 10.74 -2.20 -13.36
C ILE A 106 10.29 -0.94 -12.62
N ILE A 107 9.90 -1.08 -11.36
CA ILE A 107 9.61 0.04 -10.46
C ILE A 107 10.61 0.04 -9.31
N THR A 108 11.10 1.22 -8.94
CA THR A 108 11.94 1.39 -7.74
C THR A 108 11.03 1.74 -6.57
N GLU A 109 10.99 0.86 -5.58
CA GLU A 109 10.28 1.09 -4.32
C GLU A 109 11.21 1.76 -3.31
N ASN A 110 10.71 2.81 -2.64
CA ASN A 110 11.38 3.46 -1.52
C ASN A 110 10.89 2.81 -0.21
N LEU A 111 11.76 2.02 0.41
CA LEU A 111 11.49 1.29 1.64
C LEU A 111 12.27 1.91 2.81
N ILE A 112 11.84 1.62 4.03
CA ILE A 112 12.55 2.00 5.26
C ILE A 112 12.97 0.73 6.00
N GLY A 113 14.26 0.63 6.33
CA GLY A 113 14.81 -0.39 7.23
C GLY A 113 14.90 0.13 8.67
N GLY A 114 15.09 -0.77 9.63
CA GLY A 114 15.34 -0.39 11.02
C GLY A 114 14.12 0.06 11.82
N ILE A 115 12.90 -0.29 11.39
CA ILE A 115 11.68 -0.03 12.19
C ILE A 115 11.01 -1.38 12.47
N PRO A 116 11.19 -1.96 13.68
CA PRO A 116 10.59 -3.24 14.02
C PRO A 116 9.08 -3.07 14.20
N PHE A 117 8.30 -3.95 13.58
CA PHE A 117 6.85 -3.94 13.70
C PHE A 117 6.30 -5.35 13.93
N ASN A 118 5.41 -5.47 14.92
CA ASN A 118 4.82 -6.75 15.25
C ASN A 118 3.59 -7.03 14.37
N CYS A 119 3.75 -7.93 13.41
CA CYS A 119 2.67 -8.42 12.55
C CYS A 119 1.89 -9.62 13.15
N LEU A 120 2.21 -10.08 14.37
CA LEU A 120 1.48 -11.18 15.01
C LEU A 120 0.00 -10.80 15.15
N ASN A 121 -0.88 -11.73 14.79
CA ASN A 121 -2.34 -11.57 14.79
C ASN A 121 -2.89 -10.49 13.84
N LYS A 122 -2.06 -9.92 12.97
CA LYS A 122 -2.53 -9.03 11.89
C LYS A 122 -2.75 -9.86 10.62
N PRO A 123 -3.90 -9.69 9.94
CA PRO A 123 -4.11 -10.33 8.64
C PRO A 123 -3.13 -9.76 7.61
N THR A 124 -3.02 -10.40 6.44
CA THR A 124 -2.22 -9.86 5.34
C THR A 124 -2.77 -8.49 4.91
N GLY A 125 -1.91 -7.48 4.88
CA GLY A 125 -2.31 -6.10 4.57
C GLY A 125 -1.30 -5.05 5.03
N HIS A 126 -1.74 -3.79 5.01
CA HIS A 126 -0.94 -2.65 5.43
C HIS A 126 -1.43 -2.12 6.78
N PHE A 127 -0.51 -1.79 7.68
CA PHE A 127 -0.83 -1.32 9.03
C PHE A 127 0.06 -0.15 9.40
N ARG A 128 -0.54 0.84 10.03
CA ARG A 128 0.17 2.01 10.53
C ARG A 128 1.23 1.62 11.57
N ASP A 129 2.36 2.33 11.57
CA ASP A 129 3.30 2.28 12.68
C ASP A 129 2.73 2.93 13.95
N SER A 130 3.19 2.46 15.11
CA SER A 130 2.72 2.97 16.41
C SER A 130 3.40 4.27 16.86
N PHE A 131 4.57 4.59 16.30
CA PHE A 131 5.40 5.71 16.71
C PHE A 131 5.49 6.80 15.65
N PHE A 132 5.62 6.43 14.37
CA PHE A 132 5.68 7.34 13.24
C PHE A 132 4.34 7.39 12.50
N CYS A 133 3.87 8.59 12.20
CA CYS A 133 2.57 8.79 11.57
C CYS A 133 2.58 8.60 10.06
N ASP A 134 3.71 8.86 9.42
CA ASP A 134 3.96 8.69 8.00
C ASP A 134 4.51 7.31 7.64
N VAL A 135 4.71 6.40 8.61
CA VAL A 135 5.25 5.06 8.36
C VAL A 135 4.15 4.00 8.45
N PHE A 136 4.20 3.03 7.54
CA PHE A 136 3.33 1.87 7.57
C PHE A 136 4.05 0.59 7.12
N HIS A 137 3.52 -0.55 7.57
CA HIS A 137 4.13 -1.86 7.40
C HIS A 137 3.23 -2.79 6.60
N ALA A 138 3.82 -3.49 5.63
CA ALA A 138 3.17 -4.59 4.93
C ALA A 138 3.38 -5.89 5.72
N CYS A 139 2.30 -6.45 6.26
CA CYS A 139 2.28 -7.75 6.90
C CYS A 139 1.79 -8.82 5.91
N VAL A 140 2.46 -9.97 5.87
CA VAL A 140 2.06 -11.14 5.08
C VAL A 140 2.20 -12.38 5.95
N TYR A 141 1.10 -13.09 6.21
CA TYR A 141 1.06 -14.28 7.08
C TYR A 141 1.68 -14.06 8.47
N GLY A 142 1.33 -12.94 9.11
CA GLY A 142 1.82 -12.60 10.46
C GLY A 142 3.29 -12.13 10.52
N GLN A 143 3.95 -11.94 9.39
CA GLN A 143 5.34 -11.46 9.32
C GLN A 143 5.44 -10.11 8.62
N GLN A 144 6.28 -9.23 9.15
CA GLN A 144 6.63 -7.96 8.51
C GLN A 144 7.46 -8.25 7.26
N ARG A 145 7.02 -7.77 6.10
CA ARG A 145 7.73 -7.94 4.83
C ARG A 145 8.46 -6.68 4.40
N LYS A 146 7.76 -5.54 4.47
CA LYS A 146 8.25 -4.25 4.01
C LYS A 146 7.72 -3.14 4.91
N THR A 147 8.47 -2.05 4.97
CA THR A 147 8.08 -0.81 5.65
C THR A 147 8.20 0.31 4.65
N TYR A 148 7.20 1.18 4.62
CA TYR A 148 7.07 2.28 3.67
C TYR A 148 6.87 3.59 4.42
N SER A 149 7.26 4.69 3.77
CA SER A 149 6.88 6.04 4.16
C SER A 149 5.77 6.53 3.25
N CYS A 150 4.86 7.34 3.79
CA CYS A 150 3.97 8.16 2.97
C CYS A 150 4.80 9.13 2.12
N PRO A 151 4.44 9.33 0.85
CA PRO A 151 5.16 10.26 -0.02
C PRO A 151 4.97 11.69 0.48
N TYR A 152 6.06 12.46 0.49
CA TYR A 152 5.99 13.89 0.79
C TYR A 152 5.60 14.66 -0.49
N VAL A 153 4.48 15.38 -0.44
CA VAL A 153 3.94 16.15 -1.58
C VAL A 153 3.72 17.64 -1.21
N GLY A 154 4.65 18.19 -0.43
CA GLY A 154 4.61 19.59 0.02
C GLY A 154 3.82 19.83 1.31
N GLU A 155 3.21 18.79 1.87
CA GLU A 155 2.57 18.81 3.19
C GLU A 155 2.74 17.46 3.88
N LEU A 156 2.48 17.42 5.19
CA LEU A 156 2.58 16.19 5.98
C LEU A 156 1.37 15.29 5.74
N LEU A 157 1.66 14.02 5.45
CA LEU A 157 0.66 12.96 5.31
C LEU A 157 0.82 11.97 6.46
N TYR A 158 -0.28 11.37 6.87
CA TYR A 158 -0.29 10.24 7.80
C TYR A 158 -0.91 9.01 7.13
N PHE A 159 -0.51 7.81 7.53
CA PHE A 159 -1.16 6.59 7.07
C PHE A 159 -2.44 6.35 7.89
N ASP A 160 -3.59 6.42 7.22
CA ASP A 160 -4.89 6.10 7.81
C ASP A 160 -5.16 4.60 7.75
N ASP A 161 -5.30 4.00 8.92
CA ASP A 161 -5.54 2.56 9.07
C ASP A 161 -6.91 2.12 8.59
N TYR A 162 -7.90 3.02 8.52
CA TYR A 162 -9.25 2.69 8.04
C TYR A 162 -9.29 2.63 6.51
N THR A 163 -8.84 3.69 5.84
CA THR A 163 -8.81 3.77 4.36
C THR A 163 -7.65 3.01 3.73
N LYS A 164 -6.62 2.66 4.52
CA LYS A 164 -5.36 2.05 4.07
C LYS A 164 -4.61 2.91 3.06
N LYS A 165 -4.63 4.23 3.27
CA LYS A 165 -4.03 5.24 2.39
C LYS A 165 -3.28 6.30 3.20
N CYS A 166 -2.35 6.97 2.52
CA CYS A 166 -1.73 8.18 3.04
C CYS A 166 -2.70 9.35 2.81
N GLU A 167 -3.11 9.99 3.89
CA GLU A 167 -4.08 11.08 3.91
C GLU A 167 -3.44 12.35 4.47
N PHE A 168 -3.96 13.50 4.05
CA PHE A 168 -3.47 14.79 4.52
C PHE A 168 -3.89 15.05 5.97
N ILE A 169 -2.96 15.50 6.82
CA ILE A 169 -3.28 15.84 8.22
C ILE A 169 -4.35 16.92 8.33
N ARG A 170 -4.39 17.88 7.39
CA ARG A 170 -5.44 18.92 7.39
C ARG A 170 -6.86 18.36 7.30
N ASN A 171 -7.04 17.18 6.70
CA ASN A 171 -8.33 16.53 6.59
C ASN A 171 -8.75 15.89 7.93
N ASN A 172 -7.77 15.46 8.73
CA ASN A 172 -7.99 14.87 10.05
C ASN A 172 -6.79 15.17 10.98
N PRO A 173 -6.85 16.28 11.75
CA PRO A 173 -5.74 16.66 12.63
C PRO A 173 -5.51 15.68 13.77
N TYR A 174 -6.51 14.87 14.12
CA TYR A 174 -6.40 13.81 15.13
C TYR A 174 -5.87 12.49 14.56
N GLY A 175 -5.65 12.43 13.24
CA GLY A 175 -5.06 11.29 12.56
C GLY A 175 -3.67 10.96 13.11
N CYS A 176 -2.95 11.91 13.70
CA CYS A 176 -1.63 11.70 14.28
C CYS A 176 -1.48 12.48 15.60
N LEU A 177 -1.85 11.85 16.72
CA LEU A 177 -1.78 12.51 18.04
C LEU A 177 -0.35 12.79 18.52
N GLN A 178 0.60 11.94 18.14
CA GLN A 178 1.99 12.07 18.58
C GLN A 178 2.80 13.10 17.78
N ASN A 179 2.29 13.54 16.63
CA ASN A 179 2.97 14.46 15.71
C ASN A 179 4.41 14.04 15.33
N ASN A 180 4.69 12.75 15.35
CA ASN A 180 6.00 12.18 15.03
C ASN A 180 6.02 11.77 13.55
N PHE A 181 6.88 12.44 12.77
CA PHE A 181 7.08 12.17 11.35
C PHE A 181 8.53 11.82 11.12
N LEU A 182 8.77 10.76 10.35
CA LEU A 182 10.12 10.34 10.05
C LEU A 182 10.79 11.25 9.01
N ASN A 183 10.02 11.85 8.10
CA ASN A 183 10.51 12.82 7.10
C ASN A 183 11.83 12.37 6.42
N VAL A 184 11.85 11.17 5.82
CA VAL A 184 13.09 10.58 5.24
C VAL A 184 13.50 11.23 3.91
N PHE A 185 12.94 12.38 3.52
CA PHE A 185 13.13 12.94 2.18
C PHE A 185 13.28 14.46 2.19
#